data_AF-A0A2L2XYM7-F1
#
_entry.id   AF-A0A2L2XYM7-F1
#
_cell.length_a   1.000
_cell.length_b   1.000
_cell.length_c   1.000
_cell.angle_alpha   90.00
_cell.angle_beta   90.00
_cell.angle_gamma   90.00
#
_symmetry.space_group_name_H-M   'P 1'
#
loop_
_entity.id
_entity.type
_entity.pdbx_description
1 polymer ?
#
loop_
_entity_poly.entity_id
_entity_poly.type
_entity_poly.pdbx_seq_one_letter_code
_entity_poly.pdbx_strand_id
1 'polypeptide(L)'
;GCLYKGTIVNELGHAIGFFNEQNRSDRDQNLTIYWQNIQPGMETQFALLQPHENLLLTTFVHDSIMLYGNFAFSRDRTSLTMAAKHGSRLREPYDKQG
;
A
#
# COMPACT_ATOMS: atom_id res chain seq x y z
N GLY A 1 1.77 -17.80 -4.41
CA GLY A 1 1.78 -18.69 -3.22
C GLY A 1 1.22 -17.91 -2.06
N CYS A 2 0.46 -18.55 -1.16
CA CYS A 2 -0.27 -17.85 -0.08
C CYS A 2 0.38 -17.97 1.31
N LEU A 3 1.51 -18.70 1.42
CA LEU A 3 2.21 -18.98 2.68
C LEU A 3 3.53 -18.20 2.81
N TYR A 4 3.54 -16.94 2.39
CA TYR A 4 4.68 -16.07 2.68
C TYR A 4 4.49 -15.42 4.04
N LYS A 5 5.54 -15.43 4.87
CA LYS A 5 5.51 -14.83 6.22
C LYS A 5 4.97 -13.40 6.19
N GLY A 6 5.42 -12.58 5.24
CA GLY A 6 4.95 -11.21 5.12
C GLY A 6 3.46 -11.08 4.80
N THR A 7 2.91 -11.92 3.92
CA THR A 7 1.46 -11.95 3.66
C THR A 7 0.68 -12.34 4.90
N ILE A 8 1.14 -13.33 5.66
CA ILE A 8 0.47 -13.75 6.91
C ILE A 8 0.44 -12.59 7.92
N VAL A 9 1.55 -11.85 8.05
CA VAL A 9 1.63 -10.68 8.94
C VAL A 9 0.72 -9.53 8.44
N ASN A 10 0.63 -9.30 7.12
CA ASN A 10 -0.30 -8.32 6.53
C ASN A 10 -1.75 -8.61 6.91
N GLU A 11 -2.21 -9.85 6.71
CA GLU A 11 -3.58 -10.24 7.04
C GLU A 11 -3.86 -10.18 8.54
N LEU A 12 -2.87 -10.52 9.39
CA LEU A 12 -2.99 -10.35 10.83
C LEU A 12 -3.10 -8.87 11.21
N GLY A 13 -2.36 -7.98 10.55
CA GLY A 13 -2.48 -6.53 10.71
C GLY A 13 -3.90 -6.05 10.40
N HIS A 14 -4.49 -6.48 9.29
CA HIS A 14 -5.90 -6.19 8.98
C HIS A 14 -6.85 -6.70 10.06
N ALA A 15 -6.65 -7.93 10.57
CA ALA A 15 -7.49 -8.50 11.63
C ALA A 15 -7.41 -7.73 12.96
N ILE A 16 -6.26 -7.13 13.27
CA ILE A 16 -6.08 -6.26 14.44
C ILE A 16 -6.77 -4.89 14.24
N GLY A 17 -6.96 -4.46 12.99
CA GLY A 17 -7.61 -3.20 12.64
C GLY A 17 -6.70 -2.21 11.91
N PHE A 18 -5.55 -2.65 11.40
CA PHE A 18 -4.70 -1.80 10.55
C PHE A 18 -5.26 -1.72 9.13
N PHE A 19 -5.40 -0.50 8.63
CA PHE A 19 -5.62 -0.23 7.21
C PHE A 19 -4.29 -0.24 6.45
N ASN A 20 -4.36 -0.31 5.12
CA ASN A 20 -3.14 -0.23 4.33
C ASN A 20 -2.49 1.16 4.44
N GLU A 21 -1.16 1.18 4.44
CA GLU A 21 -0.36 2.39 4.56
C GLU A 21 -0.66 3.36 3.39
N GLN A 22 -0.92 2.86 2.18
CA GLN A 22 -1.29 3.71 1.04
C GLN A 22 -2.66 4.37 1.15
N ASN A 23 -3.53 3.92 2.08
CA ASN A 23 -4.83 4.54 2.32
C ASN A 23 -4.77 5.64 3.38
N ARG A 24 -3.62 5.89 4.02
CA ARG A 24 -3.51 6.97 5.02
C ARG A 24 -3.88 8.32 4.43
N SER A 25 -4.58 9.14 5.22
CA SER A 25 -4.96 10.51 4.87
C SER A 25 -3.77 11.43 4.51
N ASP A 26 -2.55 11.10 4.96
CA ASP A 26 -1.31 11.83 4.67
C ASP A 26 -0.47 11.22 3.53
N ARG A 27 -0.95 10.16 2.83
CA ARG A 27 -0.14 9.43 1.83
C ARG A 27 0.33 10.29 0.68
N ASP A 28 -0.38 11.38 0.35
CA ASP A 28 0.00 12.34 -0.69
C ASP A 28 1.34 13.02 -0.42
N GLN A 29 1.80 13.05 0.84
CA GLN A 29 3.11 13.59 1.18
C GLN A 29 4.26 12.64 0.84
N ASN A 30 3.98 11.33 0.76
CA ASN A 30 5.00 10.27 0.69
C ASN A 30 4.97 9.47 -0.62
N LEU A 31 3.81 9.41 -1.28
CA LEU A 31 3.53 8.58 -2.44
C LEU A 31 2.91 9.37 -3.58
N THR A 32 3.19 8.93 -4.81
CA THR A 32 2.49 9.31 -6.04
C THR A 32 1.67 8.12 -6.53
N ILE A 33 0.38 8.33 -6.79
CA ILE A 33 -0.53 7.33 -7.36
C ILE A 33 -0.75 7.63 -8.85
N TYR A 34 -0.56 6.62 -9.70
CA TYR A 34 -0.76 6.70 -11.14
C TYR A 34 -2.12 6.08 -11.51
N TRP A 35 -3.19 6.83 -11.27
CA TRP A 35 -4.58 6.37 -11.43
C TRP A 35 -4.87 5.75 -12.80
N GLN A 36 -4.29 6.29 -13.86
CA GLN A 36 -4.44 5.81 -15.24
C GLN A 36 -3.88 4.40 -15.48
N ASN A 37 -2.99 3.93 -14.60
CA ASN A 37 -2.34 2.63 -14.69
C ASN A 37 -3.06 1.57 -13.83
N ILE A 38 -4.02 1.97 -13.00
CA ILE A 38 -4.79 1.06 -12.15
C ILE A 38 -5.82 0.29 -13.00
N GLN A 39 -6.02 -0.98 -12.67
CA GLN A 39 -7.05 -1.81 -13.27
C GLN A 39 -8.44 -1.19 -13.02
N PRO A 40 -9.30 -1.05 -14.06
CA PRO A 40 -10.65 -0.53 -13.87
C PRO A 40 -11.42 -1.30 -12.78
N GLY A 41 -12.01 -0.59 -11.83
CA GLY A 41 -12.73 -1.14 -10.68
C GLY A 41 -11.87 -1.37 -9.43
N MET A 42 -10.55 -1.17 -9.52
CA MET A 42 -9.62 -1.31 -8.38
C MET A 42 -9.18 0.03 -7.79
N GLU A 43 -9.74 1.15 -8.24
CA GLU A 43 -9.40 2.50 -7.77
C GLU A 43 -9.66 2.66 -6.26
N THR A 44 -10.68 1.98 -5.74
CA THR A 44 -11.05 1.99 -4.31
C THR A 44 -9.95 1.44 -3.42
N GLN A 45 -9.05 0.58 -3.93
CA GLN A 45 -7.91 0.05 -3.17
C GLN A 45 -6.89 1.13 -2.80
N PHE A 46 -6.93 2.29 -3.47
CA PHE A 46 -6.03 3.43 -3.27
C PHE A 46 -6.75 4.66 -2.71
N ALA A 47 -8.03 4.53 -2.33
CA ALA A 47 -8.79 5.63 -1.76
C ALA A 47 -8.18 6.07 -0.42
N LEU A 48 -8.17 7.39 -0.19
CA LEU A 48 -7.76 7.95 1.08
C LEU A 48 -8.83 7.68 2.14
N LEU A 49 -8.38 7.30 3.33
CA LEU A 49 -9.16 7.40 4.55
C LEU A 49 -9.36 8.87 4.90
N GLN A 50 -10.52 9.20 5.44
CA GLN A 50 -10.78 10.50 6.03
C GLN A 50 -9.89 10.69 7.28
N PRO A 51 -9.51 11.93 7.62
CA PRO A 51 -8.63 12.19 8.78
C PRO A 51 -9.14 11.66 10.12
N HIS A 52 -10.44 11.39 10.26
CA HIS A 52 -11.04 10.81 11.47
C HIS A 52 -11.15 9.27 11.43
N GLU A 53 -10.90 8.65 10.28
CA GLU A 53 -10.93 7.19 10.09
C GLU A 53 -9.57 6.55 10.38
N ASN A 54 -8.50 7.35 10.51
CA ASN A 54 -7.17 6.87 10.79
C ASN A 54 -6.46 7.68 11.90
N LEU A 55 -5.67 6.98 12.71
CA LEU A 55 -4.83 7.59 13.73
C LEU A 55 -3.36 7.51 13.31
N LEU A 56 -2.75 8.66 13.03
CA LEU A 56 -1.37 8.75 12.56
C LEU A 56 -0.38 8.76 13.74
N LEU A 57 -0.21 7.60 14.38
CA LEU A 57 0.71 7.43 15.51
C LEU A 57 2.19 7.39 15.10
N THR A 58 2.46 7.11 13.82
CA THR A 58 3.80 6.92 13.28
C THR A 58 4.00 7.73 12.00
N THR A 59 5.25 8.05 11.70
CA THR A 59 5.65 8.54 10.37
C THR A 59 5.35 7.49 9.31
N PHE A 60 5.10 7.93 8.08
CA PHE A 60 4.89 7.03 6.95
C PHE A 60 6.11 6.13 6.72
N VAL A 61 5.91 4.81 6.59
CA VAL A 61 7.00 3.84 6.38
C VAL A 61 6.85 3.15 5.02
N HIS A 62 7.76 3.43 4.08
CA HIS A 62 7.74 2.84 2.72
C HIS A 62 8.00 1.33 2.67
N ASP A 63 8.44 0.73 3.77
CA ASP A 63 8.61 -0.72 3.92
C ASP A 63 7.58 -1.36 4.87
N SER A 64 6.55 -0.60 5.27
CA SER A 64 5.45 -1.09 6.12
C SER A 64 4.88 -2.37 5.55
N ILE A 65 4.63 -3.38 6.38
CA ILE A 65 4.03 -4.64 5.93
C ILE A 65 2.64 -4.41 5.30
N MET A 66 1.96 -3.35 5.75
CA MET A 66 0.64 -2.89 5.28
C MET A 66 0.71 -2.01 4.02
N LEU A 67 1.87 -1.85 3.39
CA LEU A 67 2.00 -1.08 2.14
C LEU A 67 2.05 -2.01 0.93
N TYR A 68 1.25 -1.74 -0.09
CA TYR A 68 1.35 -2.49 -1.36
C TYR A 68 2.60 -2.15 -2.18
N GLY A 69 2.96 -3.06 -3.09
CA GLY A 69 4.09 -2.84 -3.98
C GLY A 69 3.82 -1.84 -5.10
N ASN A 70 4.89 -1.49 -5.83
CA ASN A 70 4.85 -0.49 -6.90
C ASN A 70 3.86 -0.79 -8.05
N PHE A 71 3.53 -2.06 -8.27
CA PHE A 71 2.73 -2.54 -9.39
C PHE A 71 1.38 -3.11 -8.96
N ALA A 72 0.99 -2.93 -7.70
CA ALA A 72 -0.26 -3.44 -7.17
C ALA A 72 -1.44 -2.98 -8.01
N PHE A 73 -2.32 -3.90 -8.41
CA PHE A 73 -3.48 -3.64 -9.28
C PHE A 73 -3.15 -2.94 -10.61
N SER A 74 -1.93 -3.10 -11.12
CA SER A 74 -1.54 -2.59 -12.43
C SER A 74 -2.35 -3.25 -13.54
N ARG A 75 -2.96 -2.43 -14.41
CA ARG A 75 -3.82 -2.89 -15.51
C ARG A 75 -3.08 -3.75 -16.54
N ASP A 76 -1.78 -3.56 -16.69
CA ASP A 76 -0.92 -4.28 -17.65
C ASP A 76 0.17 -5.12 -16.97
N ARG A 77 0.23 -5.10 -15.63
CA ARG A 77 1.22 -5.78 -14.77
C ARG A 77 2.65 -5.26 -14.92
N THR A 78 2.87 -4.18 -15.66
CA THR A 78 4.20 -3.62 -15.95
C THR A 78 4.30 -2.13 -15.65
N SER A 79 3.18 -1.42 -15.62
CA SER A 79 3.08 0.00 -15.32
C SER A 79 2.97 0.20 -13.81
N LEU A 80 3.75 1.15 -13.29
CA LEU A 80 3.67 1.57 -11.90
C LEU A 80 2.27 2.10 -11.59
N THR A 81 1.65 1.62 -10.52
CA THR A 81 0.42 2.21 -9.97
C THR A 81 0.73 3.14 -8.82
N MET A 82 1.86 2.93 -8.14
CA MET A 82 2.30 3.73 -7.01
C MET A 82 3.83 3.83 -6.94
N ALA A 83 4.35 4.99 -6.56
CA ALA A 83 5.79 5.20 -6.32
C ALA A 83 6.05 6.09 -5.10
N ALA A 84 7.14 5.81 -4.39
CA ALA A 84 7.63 6.70 -3.35
C ALA A 84 8.19 7.98 -3.95
N LYS A 85 7.87 9.14 -3.36
CA LYS A 85 8.40 10.42 -3.81
C LYS A 85 9.93 10.54 -3.66
N HIS A 86 10.51 9.80 -2.73
CA HIS A 86 11.95 9.78 -2.46
C HIS A 86 12.69 8.57 -3.06
N GLY A 87 12.11 7.90 -4.05
CA GLY A 87 12.79 6.84 -4.80
C GLY A 87 12.88 5.47 -4.09
N SER A 88 12.31 5.33 -2.89
CA SER A 88 12.20 4.04 -2.21
C SER A 88 11.39 3.05 -3.05
N ARG A 89 11.93 1.84 -3.23
CA ARG A 89 11.21 0.73 -3.89
C ARG A 89 10.13 0.21 -2.94
N LEU A 90 8.90 0.13 -3.45
CA LEU A 90 7.76 -0.40 -2.71
C LEU A 90 7.62 -1.88 -3.05
N ARG A 91 7.86 -2.72 -2.04
CA ARG A 91 7.79 -4.17 -2.17
C ARG A 91 6.37 -4.66 -1.89
N GLU A 92 5.99 -5.75 -2.55
CA GLU A 92 4.74 -6.42 -2.21
C GLU A 92 4.84 -7.07 -0.82
N PRO A 93 3.73 -7.24 -0.09
CA PRO A 93 3.74 -7.84 1.24
C PRO A 93 4.42 -9.21 1.30
N TYR A 94 4.32 -10.03 0.24
CA TYR A 94 4.96 -11.34 0.20
C TYR A 94 6.50 -11.29 0.10
N ASP A 95 7.08 -10.18 -0.35
CA ASP A 95 8.53 -9.97 -0.45
C ASP A 95 9.13 -9.36 0.83
N LYS A 96 8.29 -9.06 1.83
CA LYS A 96 8.71 -8.46 3.11
C LYS A 96 8.94 -9.54 4.16
N GLN A 97 9.86 -9.25 5.08
CA GLN A 97 10.30 -10.20 6.11
C GLN A 97 9.26 -10.43 7.23
N GLY A 98 8.16 -9.66 7.24
CA GLY A 98 7.17 -9.62 8.32
C GLY A 98 7.60 -8.67 9.43
#